data_AF-A0A0A6Z3G4-F1
#
_entry.id   AF-A0A0A6Z3G4-F1
#
_cell.length_a   1.000
_cell.length_b   1.000
_cell.length_c   1.000
_cell.angle_alpha   90.00
_cell.angle_beta   90.00
_cell.angle_gamma   90.00
#
_symmetry.space_group_name_H-M   'P 1'
#
loop_
_entity.id
_entity.type
_entity.pdbx_description
1 polymer ?
#
loop_
_entity_poly.entity_id
_entity_poly.type
_entity_poly.pdbx_seq_one_letter_code
_entity_poly.pdbx_strand_id
1 'polypeptide(L)'
;LVDFEFGCSTSYILPELQDGLSFHVSIARNDTIYILGGHSLANNVRPANLYRIRVDLPLGSPAVSCTVLPGGISVSSAILTQTNNDEFVIVGGYQLENQKRMVCNIISFEDNKIEIHEMETPDWTPDIKHSKLWFGSNMGNGTIFLGIPGDNKQAVSETYYFYMLKCAEDDVNEDQTTLTNSQTSTEDP
;
A
#
# COMPACT_ATOMS: atom_id res chain seq x y z
N LEU A 1 2.52 5.96 -21.61
CA LEU A 1 3.79 6.64 -21.26
C LEU A 1 3.59 8.13 -21.45
N VAL A 2 4.04 8.93 -20.48
CA VAL A 2 3.99 10.40 -20.55
C VAL A 2 5.42 10.89 -20.44
N ASP A 3 5.83 11.72 -21.40
CA ASP A 3 7.10 12.43 -21.36
C ASP A 3 6.85 13.80 -20.73
N PHE A 4 7.54 14.09 -19.63
CA PHE A 4 7.37 15.35 -18.91
C PHE A 4 8.16 16.53 -19.51
N GLU A 5 9.21 16.27 -20.29
CA GLU A 5 10.01 17.30 -20.93
C GLU A 5 9.25 17.92 -22.10
N PHE A 6 8.61 17.09 -22.92
CA PHE A 6 7.87 17.53 -24.12
C PHE A 6 6.35 17.53 -23.95
N GLY A 7 5.84 17.00 -22.84
CA GLY A 7 4.39 16.90 -22.57
C GLY A 7 3.66 15.95 -23.51
N CYS A 8 4.36 15.04 -24.19
CA CYS A 8 3.75 14.10 -25.11
C CYS A 8 3.27 12.84 -24.39
N SER A 9 2.21 12.22 -24.92
CA SER A 9 1.60 11.02 -24.34
C SER A 9 1.40 9.96 -25.41
N THR A 10 1.86 8.75 -25.10
CA THR A 10 1.73 7.59 -25.99
C THR A 10 1.00 6.47 -25.25
N SER A 11 -0.07 5.97 -25.84
CA SER A 11 -0.85 4.83 -25.33
C SER A 11 -0.33 3.50 -25.88
N TYR A 12 -0.37 2.46 -25.07
CA TYR A 12 -0.01 1.10 -25.44
C TYR A 12 -1.16 0.15 -25.06
N ILE A 13 -1.44 -0.82 -25.92
CA ILE A 13 -2.38 -1.90 -25.62
C ILE A 13 -1.56 -3.08 -25.14
N LEU A 14 -1.85 -3.55 -23.93
CA LEU A 14 -1.18 -4.70 -23.32
C LEU A 14 -2.18 -5.87 -23.24
N PRO A 15 -2.00 -6.94 -24.03
CA PRO A 15 -2.97 -8.03 -24.11
C PRO A 15 -3.09 -8.83 -22.80
N GLU A 16 -2.16 -8.71 -21.85
CA GLU A 16 -2.26 -9.32 -20.53
C GLU A 16 -3.25 -8.58 -19.62
N LEU A 17 -3.55 -7.31 -19.90
CA LEU A 17 -4.46 -6.46 -19.13
C LEU A 17 -5.83 -6.38 -19.82
N GLN A 18 -6.63 -7.43 -19.64
CA GLN A 18 -7.95 -7.54 -20.28
C GLN A 18 -9.06 -6.78 -19.55
N ASP A 19 -9.01 -6.75 -18.22
CA ASP A 19 -10.00 -6.07 -17.39
C ASP A 19 -9.49 -4.73 -16.86
N GLY A 20 -10.40 -3.76 -16.72
CA GLY A 20 -10.12 -2.52 -16.01
C GLY A 20 -9.89 -2.79 -14.52
N LEU A 21 -8.84 -2.17 -13.95
CA LEU A 21 -8.42 -2.39 -12.57
C LEU A 21 -8.31 -1.07 -11.81
N SER A 22 -8.99 -0.96 -10.67
CA SER A 22 -8.95 0.19 -9.77
C SER A 22 -8.38 -0.18 -8.40
N PHE A 23 -7.88 0.80 -7.65
CA PHE A 23 -7.38 0.62 -6.28
C PHE A 23 -6.32 -0.49 -6.11
N HIS A 24 -5.50 -0.71 -7.14
CA HIS A 24 -4.37 -1.64 -7.10
C HIS A 24 -3.14 -0.99 -6.48
N VAL A 25 -2.19 -1.82 -6.03
CA VAL A 25 -0.86 -1.37 -5.62
C VAL A 25 0.04 -1.31 -6.84
N SER A 26 0.83 -0.25 -6.97
CA SER A 26 1.86 -0.11 -8.00
C SER A 26 3.23 0.07 -7.35
N ILE A 27 4.21 -0.74 -7.74
CA ILE A 27 5.60 -0.66 -7.29
C ILE A 27 6.47 -0.37 -8.50
N ALA A 28 7.16 0.77 -8.51
CA ALA A 28 8.13 1.10 -9.56
C ALA A 28 9.53 0.75 -9.07
N ARG A 29 10.27 -0.03 -9.87
CA ARG A 29 11.65 -0.41 -9.61
C ARG A 29 12.43 -0.40 -10.92
N ASN A 30 13.41 0.51 -11.01
CA ASN A 30 14.24 0.70 -12.20
C ASN A 30 13.38 0.96 -13.46
N ASP A 31 13.43 0.04 -14.42
CA ASP A 31 12.72 0.05 -15.71
C ASP A 31 11.38 -0.73 -15.67
N THR A 32 10.96 -1.16 -14.48
CA THR A 32 9.87 -2.12 -14.31
C THR A 32 8.83 -1.61 -13.31
N ILE A 33 7.55 -1.79 -13.64
CA ILE A 33 6.40 -1.49 -12.79
C ILE A 33 5.69 -2.81 -12.48
N TYR A 34 5.45 -3.07 -11.19
CA TYR A 34 4.67 -4.19 -10.73
C TYR A 34 3.29 -3.69 -10.32
N ILE A 35 2.23 -4.28 -10.86
CA ILE A 35 0.84 -4.00 -10.48
C ILE A 35 0.31 -5.22 -9.74
N LEU A 36 -0.19 -5.02 -8.52
CA LEU A 36 -0.62 -6.08 -7.62
C LEU A 36 -2.04 -5.82 -7.09
N GLY A 37 -2.86 -6.87 -7.11
CA GLY A 37 -4.22 -6.84 -6.58
C GLY A 37 -5.13 -5.92 -7.39
N GLY A 38 -5.90 -5.09 -6.70
CA GLY A 38 -6.92 -4.20 -7.25
C GLY A 38 -8.33 -4.79 -7.26
N HIS A 39 -9.28 -4.00 -7.76
CA HIS A 39 -10.68 -4.36 -7.93
C HIS A 39 -11.08 -4.12 -9.38
N SER A 40 -11.63 -5.15 -10.02
CA SER A 40 -12.30 -5.05 -11.31
C SER A 40 -13.77 -4.74 -11.06
N LEU A 41 -14.19 -3.53 -11.41
CA LEU A 41 -15.59 -3.11 -11.24
C LEU A 41 -16.54 -3.86 -12.17
N ALA A 42 -16.10 -4.16 -13.40
CA ALA A 42 -16.90 -4.86 -14.40
C ALA A 42 -17.34 -6.25 -13.91
N ASN A 43 -16.43 -6.95 -13.24
CA ASN A 43 -16.66 -8.32 -12.75
C ASN A 43 -16.97 -8.37 -11.25
N ASN A 44 -16.85 -7.23 -10.54
CA ASN A 44 -16.93 -7.11 -9.09
C ASN A 44 -16.02 -8.11 -8.33
N VAL A 45 -14.79 -8.28 -8.82
CA VAL A 45 -13.80 -9.23 -8.26
C VAL A 45 -12.53 -8.50 -7.89
N ARG A 46 -11.85 -8.99 -6.84
CA ARG A 46 -10.49 -8.60 -6.48
C ARG A 46 -9.53 -9.71 -6.93
N PRO A 47 -8.98 -9.64 -8.16
CA PRO A 47 -8.15 -10.72 -8.66
C PRO A 47 -6.81 -10.77 -7.91
N ALA A 48 -6.27 -11.97 -7.71
CA ALA A 48 -4.94 -12.16 -7.15
C ALA A 48 -3.84 -12.04 -8.22
N ASN A 49 -3.95 -11.00 -9.08
CA ASN A 49 -3.04 -10.81 -10.20
C ASN A 49 -1.78 -10.05 -9.76
N LEU A 50 -0.65 -10.45 -10.32
CA LEU A 50 0.62 -9.73 -10.26
C LEU A 50 1.12 -9.53 -11.69
N TYR A 51 1.09 -8.30 -12.18
CA TYR A 51 1.61 -7.95 -13.49
C TYR A 51 2.96 -7.30 -13.33
N ARG A 52 3.89 -7.66 -14.22
CA ARG A 52 5.17 -6.98 -14.38
C ARG A 52 5.19 -6.32 -15.74
N ILE A 53 5.25 -4.99 -15.74
CA ILE A 53 5.34 -4.16 -16.94
C ILE A 53 6.77 -3.64 -17.04
N ARG A 54 7.50 -4.02 -18.08
CA ARG A 54 8.85 -3.53 -18.36
C ARG A 54 8.80 -2.47 -19.44
N VAL A 55 9.50 -1.37 -19.23
CA VAL A 55 9.59 -0.23 -20.16
C VAL A 55 11.05 -0.03 -20.55
N ASP A 56 11.37 -0.25 -21.82
CA ASP A 56 12.69 0.03 -22.39
C ASP A 56 12.59 1.27 -23.31
N LEU A 57 13.57 2.18 -23.21
CA LEU A 57 13.60 3.45 -23.95
C LEU A 57 14.76 3.50 -24.96
N PRO A 58 14.74 2.70 -26.05
CA PRO A 58 15.75 2.77 -27.09
C PRO A 58 15.65 4.08 -27.88
N LEU A 59 16.67 4.40 -28.69
CA LEU A 59 16.57 5.46 -29.69
C LEU A 59 15.43 5.16 -30.66
N GLY A 60 14.41 6.01 -30.67
CA GLY A 60 13.19 5.84 -31.45
C GLY A 60 11.95 5.69 -30.57
N SER A 61 11.21 4.59 -30.73
CA SER A 61 9.96 4.35 -29.99
C SER A 61 10.20 3.55 -28.71
N PRO A 62 9.60 3.92 -27.56
CA PRO A 62 9.62 3.10 -26.35
C PRO A 62 9.03 1.71 -26.60
N ALA A 63 9.65 0.70 -26.02
CA ALA A 63 9.15 -0.67 -25.99
C ALA A 63 8.53 -0.95 -24.61
N VAL A 64 7.32 -1.48 -24.60
CA VAL A 64 6.59 -1.85 -23.38
C VAL A 64 6.18 -3.30 -23.50
N SER A 65 6.46 -4.09 -22.48
CA SER A 65 6.02 -5.49 -22.39
C SER A 65 5.37 -5.75 -21.04
N CYS A 66 4.39 -6.64 -21.00
CA CYS A 66 3.72 -7.05 -19.78
C CYS A 66 3.82 -8.58 -19.64
N THR A 67 4.11 -9.05 -18.43
CA THR A 67 4.11 -10.47 -18.10
C THR A 67 3.30 -10.69 -16.83
N VAL A 68 2.42 -11.68 -16.84
CA VAL A 68 1.68 -12.10 -15.64
C VAL A 68 2.59 -13.02 -14.83
N LEU A 69 2.79 -12.69 -13.56
CA LEU A 69 3.57 -13.49 -12.61
C LEU A 69 2.62 -14.25 -11.67
N PRO A 70 2.99 -15.44 -11.21
CA PRO A 70 2.26 -16.14 -10.15
C PRO A 70 2.49 -15.45 -8.79
N GLY A 71 1.70 -15.85 -7.78
CA GLY A 71 1.93 -15.41 -6.39
C GLY A 71 1.38 -14.02 -6.06
N GLY A 72 0.49 -13.46 -6.89
CA GLY A 72 -0.23 -12.25 -6.54
C GLY A 72 -1.18 -12.44 -5.35
N ILE A 73 -1.64 -11.34 -4.76
CA ILE A 73 -2.55 -11.33 -3.62
C ILE A 73 -3.89 -10.66 -3.99
N SER A 74 -4.99 -11.25 -3.53
CA SER A 74 -6.33 -10.66 -3.70
C SER A 74 -6.55 -9.58 -2.64
N VAL A 75 -6.37 -8.32 -3.04
CA VAL A 75 -6.55 -7.15 -2.18
C VAL A 75 -6.87 -5.91 -3.01
N SER A 76 -7.68 -4.99 -2.50
CA SER A 76 -7.87 -3.65 -3.08
C SER A 76 -7.66 -2.57 -2.01
N SER A 77 -7.23 -1.37 -2.41
CA SER A 77 -6.98 -0.22 -1.50
C SER A 77 -5.97 -0.52 -0.40
N ALA A 78 -5.02 -1.42 -0.68
CA ALA A 78 -3.89 -1.68 0.20
C ALA A 78 -2.96 -0.47 0.24
N ILE A 79 -2.27 -0.29 1.36
CA ILE A 79 -1.29 0.77 1.56
C ILE A 79 0.10 0.14 1.41
N LEU A 80 0.94 0.73 0.56
CA LEU A 80 2.30 0.30 0.31
C LEU A 80 3.28 1.27 0.97
N THR A 81 4.19 0.76 1.81
CA THR A 81 5.33 1.51 2.34
C THR A 81 6.64 0.83 1.98
N GLN A 82 7.67 1.61 1.73
CA GLN A 82 9.03 1.09 1.54
C GLN A 82 9.71 0.99 2.92
N THR A 83 10.24 -0.18 3.26
CA THR A 83 10.99 -0.42 4.51
C THR A 83 12.50 -0.41 4.28
N ASN A 84 12.95 -0.85 3.09
CA ASN A 84 14.34 -0.78 2.65
C ASN A 84 14.42 -0.57 1.13
N ASN A 85 15.60 -0.40 0.55
CA ASN A 85 15.79 -0.18 -0.89
C ASN A 85 15.11 -1.26 -1.77
N ASP A 86 15.14 -2.50 -1.30
CA ASP A 86 14.67 -3.68 -2.03
C ASP A 86 13.47 -4.36 -1.35
N GLU A 87 12.84 -3.66 -0.40
CA GLU A 87 11.80 -4.22 0.43
C GLU A 87 10.65 -3.24 0.66
N PHE A 88 9.44 -3.75 0.50
CA PHE A 88 8.20 -3.02 0.73
C PHE A 88 7.27 -3.83 1.62
N VAL A 89 6.40 -3.14 2.34
CA VAL A 89 5.33 -3.76 3.11
C VAL A 89 3.99 -3.29 2.58
N ILE A 90 3.10 -4.25 2.38
CA ILE A 90 1.68 -4.04 2.10
C ILE A 90 0.88 -4.26 3.38
N VAL A 91 0.12 -3.23 3.74
CA VAL A 91 -0.78 -3.27 4.89
C VAL A 91 -2.20 -2.97 4.45
N GLY A 92 -3.11 -3.73 5.03
CA GLY A 92 -4.52 -3.47 5.00
C GLY A 92 -5.19 -3.60 3.63
N GLY A 93 -6.17 -2.75 3.38
CA GLY A 93 -7.08 -2.87 2.24
C GLY A 93 -8.20 -3.89 2.49
N TYR A 94 -8.80 -4.38 1.42
CA TYR A 94 -10.00 -5.21 1.45
C TYR A 94 -9.80 -6.47 0.64
N GLN A 95 -10.12 -7.63 1.22
CA GLN A 95 -10.08 -8.93 0.54
C GLN A 95 -11.42 -9.22 -0.13
N LEU A 96 -12.52 -8.87 0.54
CA LEU A 96 -13.89 -8.92 0.02
C LEU A 96 -14.60 -7.61 0.38
N GLU A 97 -15.81 -7.40 -0.16
CA GLU A 97 -16.56 -6.16 0.03
C GLU A 97 -16.84 -5.82 1.50
N ASN A 98 -17.09 -6.85 2.31
CA ASN A 98 -17.39 -6.74 3.74
C ASN A 98 -16.24 -7.27 4.62
N GLN A 99 -15.05 -7.50 4.05
CA GLN A 99 -13.93 -8.09 4.77
C GLN A 99 -12.63 -7.31 4.52
N LYS A 100 -12.18 -6.60 5.55
CA LYS A 100 -10.85 -5.98 5.58
C LYS A 100 -9.77 -7.07 5.56
N ARG A 101 -8.64 -6.79 4.91
CA ARG A 101 -7.47 -7.68 4.93
C ARG A 101 -6.62 -7.39 6.16
N MET A 102 -6.71 -8.22 7.20
CA MET A 102 -5.96 -8.02 8.46
C MET A 102 -4.48 -8.46 8.39
N VAL A 103 -4.14 -9.26 7.39
CA VAL A 103 -2.80 -9.79 7.14
C VAL A 103 -1.95 -8.75 6.42
N CYS A 104 -0.68 -8.63 6.82
CA CYS A 104 0.33 -7.81 6.15
C CYS A 104 1.25 -8.70 5.31
N ASN A 105 1.81 -8.15 4.24
CA ASN A 105 2.76 -8.85 3.38
C ASN A 105 4.03 -8.04 3.21
N ILE A 106 5.16 -8.73 3.19
CA ILE A 106 6.45 -8.17 2.80
C ILE A 106 6.70 -8.56 1.34
N ILE A 107 7.23 -7.61 0.58
CA ILE A 107 7.62 -7.77 -0.80
C ILE A 107 9.11 -7.51 -0.87
N SER A 108 9.89 -8.54 -1.20
CA SER A 108 11.33 -8.44 -1.40
C SER A 108 11.69 -8.61 -2.88
N PHE A 109 12.76 -7.93 -3.28
CA PHE A 109 13.33 -8.03 -4.62
C PHE A 109 14.70 -8.69 -4.56
N GLU A 110 14.76 -9.99 -4.83
CA GLU A 110 15.98 -10.80 -4.83
C GLU A 110 16.25 -11.36 -6.23
N ASP A 111 17.49 -11.24 -6.74
CA ASP A 111 17.89 -11.80 -8.04
C ASP A 111 16.97 -11.43 -9.23
N ASN A 112 16.50 -10.18 -9.28
CA ASN A 112 15.51 -9.68 -10.26
C ASN A 112 14.13 -10.36 -10.21
N LYS A 113 13.84 -11.10 -9.13
CA LYS A 113 12.53 -11.68 -8.85
C LYS A 113 11.84 -10.87 -7.77
N ILE A 114 10.52 -10.91 -7.80
CA ILE A 114 9.66 -10.38 -6.76
C ILE A 114 9.18 -11.56 -5.93
N GLU A 115 9.35 -11.49 -4.62
CA GLU A 115 8.80 -12.45 -3.68
C GLU A 115 7.80 -11.75 -2.76
N ILE A 116 6.70 -12.43 -2.45
CA ILE A 116 5.64 -11.91 -1.60
C ILE A 116 5.43 -12.91 -0.48
N HIS A 117 5.74 -12.51 0.75
CA HIS A 117 5.61 -13.35 1.94
C HIS A 117 4.63 -12.72 2.93
N GLU A 118 3.95 -13.56 3.70
CA GLU A 118 3.10 -13.10 4.79
C GLU A 118 3.96 -12.72 6.00
N MET A 119 3.64 -11.58 6.62
CA MET A 119 4.28 -11.13 7.86
C MET A 119 3.49 -11.59 9.08
N GLU A 120 4.12 -11.54 10.25
CA GLU A 120 3.37 -11.61 11.50
C GLU A 120 2.29 -10.52 11.52
N THR A 121 1.07 -10.92 11.87
CA THR A 121 -0.06 -9.99 11.89
C THR A 121 0.13 -8.98 13.03
N PRO A 122 0.07 -7.66 12.77
CA PRO A 122 0.15 -6.67 13.83
C PRO A 122 -0.91 -6.92 14.91
N ASP A 123 -0.62 -6.58 16.17
CA ASP A 123 -1.61 -6.65 17.23
C ASP A 123 -2.65 -5.53 17.08
N TRP A 124 -3.61 -5.75 16.19
CA TRP A 124 -4.66 -4.80 15.91
C TRP A 124 -5.52 -4.58 17.15
N THR A 125 -5.72 -3.33 17.50
CA THR A 125 -6.62 -2.94 18.58
C THR A 125 -8.06 -3.40 18.31
N PRO A 126 -8.89 -3.61 19.33
CA PRO A 126 -10.26 -4.09 19.15
C PRO A 126 -11.10 -3.20 18.23
N ASP A 127 -10.97 -1.88 18.33
CA ASP A 127 -11.64 -0.91 17.45
C ASP A 127 -11.26 -1.10 15.96
N ILE A 128 -9.99 -1.32 15.61
CA ILE A 128 -9.57 -1.66 14.24
C ILE A 128 -10.16 -3.00 13.80
N LYS A 129 -10.14 -4.02 14.69
CA LYS A 129 -10.70 -5.35 14.41
C LYS A 129 -12.21 -5.26 14.13
N HIS A 130 -12.96 -4.49 14.91
CA HIS A 130 -14.42 -4.36 14.80
C HIS A 130 -14.89 -3.31 13.76
N SER A 131 -14.04 -2.36 13.39
CA SER A 131 -14.40 -1.37 12.37
C SER A 131 -14.70 -2.05 11.03
N LYS A 132 -15.75 -1.62 10.33
CA LYS A 132 -16.05 -2.14 8.98
C LYS A 132 -15.09 -1.60 7.93
N LEU A 133 -14.61 -0.37 8.11
CA LEU A 133 -13.80 0.35 7.15
C LEU A 133 -12.50 0.81 7.78
N TRP A 134 -11.49 0.93 6.94
CA TRP A 134 -10.27 1.66 7.23
C TRP A 134 -9.78 2.36 5.97
N PHE A 135 -8.95 3.36 6.17
CA PHE A 135 -8.26 4.06 5.10
C PHE A 135 -6.94 4.57 5.66
N GLY A 136 -6.06 5.00 4.79
CA GLY A 136 -4.76 5.47 5.25
C GLY A 136 -3.83 5.76 4.09
N SER A 137 -2.62 6.11 4.45
CA SER A 137 -1.56 6.38 3.49
C SER A 137 -0.20 6.06 4.10
N ASN A 138 0.76 5.86 3.21
CA ASN A 138 2.16 5.80 3.55
C ASN A 138 2.66 7.19 4.01
N MET A 139 3.36 7.26 5.14
CA MET A 139 4.03 8.46 5.65
C MET A 139 5.52 8.54 5.25
N GLY A 140 6.04 7.51 4.59
CA GLY A 140 7.45 7.30 4.32
C GLY A 140 8.12 6.45 5.41
N ASN A 141 9.37 6.04 5.16
CA ASN A 141 10.25 5.37 6.13
C ASN A 141 9.57 4.21 6.88
N GLY A 142 8.95 3.28 6.15
CA GLY A 142 8.28 2.13 6.75
C GLY A 142 7.04 2.46 7.62
N THR A 143 6.53 3.69 7.61
CA THR A 143 5.46 4.13 8.52
C THR A 143 4.15 4.37 7.78
N ILE A 144 3.05 3.86 8.33
CA ILE A 144 1.71 3.99 7.78
C ILE A 144 0.81 4.74 8.75
N PHE A 145 0.07 5.72 8.21
CA PHE A 145 -1.03 6.38 8.90
C PHE A 145 -2.34 5.69 8.56
N LEU A 146 -3.08 5.26 9.56
CA LEU A 146 -4.33 4.51 9.41
C LEU A 146 -5.46 5.23 10.14
N GLY A 147 -6.63 5.32 9.53
CA GLY A 147 -7.85 5.87 10.10
C GLY A 147 -9.00 4.86 10.07
N ILE A 148 -9.81 4.88 11.12
CA ILE A 148 -11.10 4.17 11.18
C ILE A 148 -12.22 5.16 11.56
N PRO A 149 -13.44 5.00 11.04
CA PRO A 149 -14.57 5.80 11.49
C PRO A 149 -14.90 5.50 12.97
N GLY A 150 -15.26 6.53 13.73
CA GLY A 150 -15.72 6.38 15.10
C GLY A 150 -17.11 5.72 15.20
N ASP A 151 -17.43 5.13 16.36
CA ASP A 151 -18.76 4.56 16.60
C ASP A 151 -19.75 5.66 17.02
N ASN A 152 -20.73 5.93 16.17
CA ASN A 152 -21.76 6.96 16.38
C ASN A 152 -22.75 6.65 17.52
N LYS A 153 -22.57 5.56 18.28
CA LYS A 153 -23.47 5.18 19.37
C LYS A 153 -23.32 6.05 20.62
N GLN A 154 -22.26 6.85 20.74
CA GLN A 154 -22.04 7.73 21.89
C GLN A 154 -22.10 9.20 21.46
N ALA A 155 -22.71 10.04 22.31
CA ALA A 155 -22.98 11.45 22.01
C ALA A 155 -21.72 12.34 21.85
N VAL A 156 -20.52 11.80 22.09
CA VAL A 156 -19.23 12.51 22.06
C VAL A 156 -18.14 11.70 21.34
N SER A 157 -18.47 10.85 20.36
CA SER A 157 -17.44 10.15 19.59
C SER A 157 -16.73 11.12 18.64
N GLU A 158 -15.40 11.01 18.56
CA GLU A 158 -14.63 11.57 17.46
C GLU A 158 -15.09 10.97 16.12
N THR A 159 -14.98 11.75 15.04
CA THR A 159 -15.41 11.29 13.71
C THR A 159 -14.52 10.17 13.20
N TYR A 160 -13.22 10.24 13.49
CA TYR A 160 -12.23 9.25 13.12
C TYR A 160 -11.24 9.02 14.27
N TYR A 161 -10.80 7.78 14.42
CA TYR A 161 -9.65 7.42 15.25
C TYR A 161 -8.47 7.09 14.34
N PHE A 162 -7.29 7.58 14.70
CA PHE A 162 -6.08 7.46 13.90
C PHE A 162 -4.98 6.70 14.63
N TYR A 163 -4.23 5.91 13.86
CA TYR A 163 -3.16 5.04 14.32
C TYR A 163 -1.95 5.21 13.42
N MET A 164 -0.77 4.97 13.98
CA MET A 164 0.45 4.80 13.20
C MET A 164 0.92 3.36 13.33
N LEU A 165 1.25 2.74 12.20
CA LEU A 165 1.90 1.44 12.16
C LEU A 165 3.31 1.62 11.62
N LYS A 166 4.31 1.28 12.43
CA LYS A 166 5.71 1.17 12.00
C LYS A 166 5.99 -0.25 11.53
N CYS A 167 6.47 -0.39 10.29
CA CYS A 167 6.78 -1.67 9.65
C CYS A 167 8.29 -1.94 9.57
N ALA A 168 9.11 -0.90 9.69
CA ALA A 168 10.56 -1.02 9.85
C ALA A 168 10.90 -0.94 11.33
N GLU A 169 11.87 -1.72 11.77
CA GLU A 169 12.50 -1.50 13.08
C GLU A 169 13.25 -0.16 13.02
N ASP A 170 13.07 0.69 14.03
CA ASP A 170 14.00 1.80 14.23
C ASP A 170 15.36 1.15 14.49
N ASP A 171 16.42 1.52 13.76
CA ASP A 171 17.79 1.25 14.21
C ASP A 171 17.85 1.77 15.64
N VAL A 172 17.85 0.86 16.62
CA VAL A 172 17.90 1.21 18.03
C VAL A 172 19.30 1.76 18.29
N ASN A 173 19.48 3.03 17.98
CA ASN A 173 20.47 3.83 18.67
C ASN A 173 19.86 4.05 20.06
N GLU A 174 20.35 3.34 21.07
CA GLU A 174 19.88 3.29 22.47
C GLU A 174 19.87 4.66 23.20
N ASP A 175 19.95 5.79 22.50
CA ASP A 175 20.18 7.13 23.06
C ASP A 175 19.05 8.14 22.86
N GLN A 176 17.79 7.72 22.70
CA GLN A 176 16.63 8.61 22.91
C GLN A 176 15.55 7.94 23.76
N THR A 177 15.88 7.76 25.03
CA THR A 177 14.89 7.57 26.09
C THR A 177 14.01 8.84 26.21
N THR A 178 12.69 8.62 26.14
CA THR A 178 11.62 9.49 26.66
C THR A 178 11.52 10.92 26.13
N LEU A 179 10.62 11.13 25.16
CA LEU A 179 9.91 12.40 25.01
C LEU A 179 8.44 12.24 25.43
N THR A 180 8.21 12.31 26.73
CA THR A 180 6.88 12.56 27.31
C THR A 180 6.52 14.03 27.07
N ASN A 181 5.62 14.33 26.14
CA ASN A 181 5.04 15.66 26.02
C ASN A 181 3.76 15.74 26.86
N SER A 182 3.90 16.13 28.12
CA SER A 182 2.79 16.65 28.92
C SER A 182 2.59 18.13 28.59
N GLN A 183 1.48 18.49 27.96
CA GLN A 183 1.05 19.89 27.90
C GLN A 183 0.45 20.30 29.24
N THR A 184 1.11 21.21 29.94
CA THR A 184 0.55 21.95 31.07
C THR A 184 -0.31 23.09 30.55
N SER A 185 -1.60 23.08 30.92
CA SER A 185 -2.50 24.23 30.82
C SER A 185 -1.94 25.39 31.67
N THR A 186 -1.85 26.57 31.08
CA THR A 186 -1.70 27.83 31.82
C THR A 186 -2.93 28.67 31.55
N GLU A 187 -3.89 28.61 32.48
CA GLU A 187 -4.85 29.68 32.68
C GLU A 187 -4.31 30.55 33.83
N ASP A 188 -4.26 31.85 33.61
CA ASP A 188 -4.15 32.89 34.65
C ASP A 188 -4.49 34.25 34.00
N PRO A 189 -5.04 35.23 34.73
CA PRO A 189 -6.11 35.21 35.72
C PRO A 189 -7.36 36.03 35.32
#